data_AF-A0A7J4VBI3-F1
#
_entry.id   AF-A0A7J4VBI3-F1
#
_cell.length_a   1.000
_cell.length_b   1.000
_cell.length_c   1.000
_cell.angle_alpha   90.00
_cell.angle_beta   90.00
_cell.angle_gamma   90.00
#
_symmetry.space_group_name_H-M   'P 1'
#
loop_
_entity.id
_entity.type
_entity.pdbx_description
1 polymer ?
#
loop_
_entity_poly.entity_id
_entity_poly.type
_entity_poly.pdbx_seq_one_letter_code
_entity_poly.pdbx_strand_id
1 'polypeptide(L)'
;MLRIAFLLLFAYASLLNASGITYYTQSSGYVNTLSNWNTSITGGGSNPANFTSGDIFIIKHSMSANAQWVVSGTGAKVVIAAYASFSSSGFDHDITLDIENSGSYTHTVGTSNNLKNGTFGASSNFTIKDPTGFKSDRPYGNLTLDYPSGTASATTDMTVNGSLTLTNNSRLTASYNLTVYGDITTYSGTIISYGANNTVTSVYGNYSISGQISYPAASGIRYIELYGSSKSFRLSSSSNGDAYGNHHIRSGASYTANSNTNLIGTSPEFVVDGVLELTNSCYISGGGTSTFKVNSGGTLKISHPSGIVTTGADGAVRTINRIFDTGANYNYASNTA
;
A
#
# COMPACT_ATOMS: atom_id res chain seq x y z
N MET A 1 51.10 -18.47 -26.89
CA MET A 1 49.68 -18.26 -27.30
C MET A 1 48.74 -19.37 -26.82
N LEU A 2 49.13 -20.66 -26.86
CA LEU A 2 48.27 -21.78 -26.42
C LEU A 2 47.83 -21.73 -24.93
N ARG A 3 48.63 -21.15 -24.03
CA ARG A 3 48.31 -21.04 -22.59
C ARG A 3 47.27 -19.96 -22.23
N ILE A 4 47.11 -18.93 -23.07
CA ILE A 4 46.12 -17.86 -22.85
C ILE A 4 44.72 -18.33 -23.30
N ALA A 5 44.65 -19.12 -24.36
CA ALA A 5 43.39 -19.73 -24.83
C ALA A 5 42.81 -20.72 -23.80
N PHE A 6 43.66 -21.47 -23.08
CA PHE A 6 43.21 -22.43 -22.06
C PHE A 6 42.67 -21.75 -20.79
N LEU A 7 43.23 -20.60 -20.40
CA LEU A 7 42.75 -19.79 -19.27
C LEU A 7 41.43 -19.07 -19.58
N LEU A 8 41.25 -18.59 -20.82
CA LEU A 8 39.99 -18.01 -21.29
C LEU A 8 38.85 -19.05 -21.40
N LEU A 9 39.16 -20.29 -21.78
CA LEU A 9 38.18 -21.37 -21.84
C LEU A 9 37.72 -21.83 -20.44
N PHE A 10 38.61 -21.83 -19.45
CA PHE A 10 38.29 -22.17 -18.06
C PHE A 10 37.43 -21.09 -17.37
N ALA A 11 37.68 -19.81 -17.70
CA ALA A 11 36.87 -18.69 -17.20
C ALA A 11 35.45 -18.64 -17.82
N TYR A 12 35.28 -19.13 -19.05
CA TYR A 12 33.97 -19.22 -19.71
C TYR A 12 33.10 -20.37 -19.17
N ALA A 13 33.72 -21.51 -18.81
CA ALA A 13 33.00 -22.65 -18.24
C ALA A 13 32.46 -22.36 -16.82
N SER A 14 33.10 -21.47 -16.06
CA SER A 14 32.63 -21.03 -14.73
C SER A 14 31.44 -20.06 -14.75
N LEU A 15 30.97 -19.64 -15.94
CA LEU A 15 29.80 -18.76 -16.10
C LEU A 15 28.53 -19.51 -16.51
N LEU A 16 28.59 -20.83 -16.71
CA LEU A 16 27.40 -21.67 -16.76
C LEU A 16 26.88 -21.80 -15.33
N ASN A 17 26.14 -20.79 -14.88
CA ASN A 17 25.29 -20.90 -13.69
C ASN A 17 24.40 -22.12 -13.94
N ALA A 18 24.71 -23.24 -13.30
CA ALA A 18 23.86 -24.41 -13.32
C ALA A 18 22.51 -23.96 -12.75
N SER A 19 21.53 -23.78 -13.64
CA SER A 19 20.17 -23.46 -13.22
C SER A 19 19.69 -24.64 -12.39
N GLY A 20 19.27 -24.39 -11.15
CA GLY A 20 18.64 -25.40 -10.33
C GLY A 20 17.43 -26.02 -11.04
N ILE A 21 17.10 -27.25 -10.65
CA ILE A 21 15.92 -27.94 -11.15
C ILE A 21 14.68 -27.19 -10.65
N THR A 22 13.65 -27.10 -11.49
CA THR A 22 12.38 -26.51 -11.08
C THR A 22 11.42 -27.60 -10.61
N TYR A 23 10.88 -27.42 -9.41
CA TYR A 23 9.87 -28.29 -8.82
C TYR A 23 8.55 -27.56 -8.65
N TYR A 24 7.44 -28.30 -8.77
CA TYR A 24 6.09 -27.78 -8.69
C TYR A 24 5.32 -28.49 -7.58
N THR A 25 4.53 -27.77 -6.80
CA THR A 25 3.59 -28.42 -5.86
C THR A 25 2.50 -29.15 -6.63
N GLN A 26 2.09 -30.32 -6.12
CA GLN A 26 1.15 -31.23 -6.82
C GLN A 26 -0.23 -31.29 -6.19
N SER A 27 -0.34 -30.85 -4.94
CA SER A 27 -1.56 -30.77 -4.17
C SER A 27 -1.37 -29.74 -3.06
N SER A 28 -2.46 -29.36 -2.40
CA SER A 28 -2.39 -28.58 -1.17
C SER A 28 -1.75 -29.41 -0.04
N GLY A 29 -0.96 -28.76 0.80
CA GLY A 29 -0.24 -29.41 1.89
C GLY A 29 0.84 -28.52 2.48
N TYR A 30 1.88 -29.14 3.05
CA TYR A 30 3.00 -28.41 3.65
C TYR A 30 4.12 -28.15 2.65
N VAL A 31 4.57 -26.89 2.54
CA VAL A 31 5.65 -26.49 1.62
C VAL A 31 6.98 -27.19 1.90
N ASN A 32 7.23 -27.53 3.16
CA ASN A 32 8.47 -28.15 3.61
C ASN A 32 8.43 -29.69 3.61
N THR A 33 7.46 -30.30 2.93
CA THR A 33 7.38 -31.76 2.71
C THR A 33 7.82 -32.12 1.29
N LEU A 34 8.95 -32.80 1.12
CA LEU A 34 9.55 -33.11 -0.19
C LEU A 34 8.60 -33.85 -1.13
N SER A 35 7.76 -34.76 -0.62
CA SER A 35 6.81 -35.53 -1.44
C SER A 35 5.66 -34.72 -2.03
N ASN A 36 5.48 -33.45 -1.63
CA ASN A 36 4.49 -32.56 -2.23
C ASN A 36 4.97 -31.91 -3.53
N TRP A 37 6.23 -32.14 -3.91
CA TRP A 37 6.92 -31.50 -5.01
C TRP A 37 7.37 -32.54 -6.03
N ASN A 38 7.31 -32.19 -7.31
CA ASN A 38 7.98 -32.97 -8.36
C ASN A 38 8.39 -32.08 -9.53
N THR A 39 9.14 -32.65 -10.48
CA THR A 39 9.65 -31.93 -11.66
C THR A 39 8.60 -31.67 -12.76
N SER A 40 7.43 -32.30 -12.70
CA SER A 40 6.39 -32.20 -13.72
C SER A 40 5.29 -31.21 -13.31
N ILE A 41 5.01 -30.25 -14.18
CA ILE A 41 3.99 -29.24 -13.93
C ILE A 41 2.56 -29.80 -13.82
N THR A 42 2.31 -31.02 -14.36
CA THR A 42 1.00 -31.68 -14.43
C THR A 42 0.88 -32.98 -13.63
N GLY A 43 1.84 -33.30 -12.75
CA GLY A 43 1.86 -34.61 -12.08
C GLY A 43 3.01 -35.51 -12.53
N GLY A 44 3.54 -36.30 -11.59
CA GLY A 44 4.60 -37.28 -11.81
C GLY A 44 6.04 -36.74 -11.79
N GLY A 45 7.02 -37.56 -12.14
CA GLY A 45 8.43 -37.17 -12.08
C GLY A 45 9.07 -37.42 -10.71
N SER A 46 10.24 -36.83 -10.48
CA SER A 46 11.04 -37.06 -9.28
C SER A 46 10.82 -35.96 -8.25
N ASN A 47 10.77 -36.35 -6.98
CA ASN A 47 10.74 -35.40 -5.87
C ASN A 47 12.12 -34.77 -5.67
N PRO A 48 12.21 -33.54 -5.13
CA PRO A 48 13.47 -32.95 -4.74
C PRO A 48 14.15 -33.80 -3.67
N ALA A 49 15.48 -33.91 -3.74
CA ALA A 49 16.26 -34.58 -2.70
C ALA A 49 16.37 -33.74 -1.41
N ASN A 50 16.33 -32.41 -1.54
CA ASN A 50 16.40 -31.42 -0.47
C ASN A 50 15.90 -30.05 -0.97
N PHE A 51 15.91 -29.03 -0.11
CA PHE A 51 15.57 -27.63 -0.45
C PHE A 51 16.80 -26.71 -0.59
N THR A 52 18.01 -27.26 -0.56
CA THR A 52 19.27 -26.51 -0.39
C THR A 52 20.23 -26.63 -1.57
N SER A 53 19.78 -27.21 -2.69
CA SER A 53 20.63 -27.51 -3.86
C SER A 53 20.73 -26.38 -4.89
N GLY A 54 20.11 -25.22 -4.66
CA GLY A 54 20.03 -24.16 -5.68
C GLY A 54 18.75 -24.20 -6.53
N ASP A 55 17.79 -25.06 -6.18
CA ASP A 55 16.59 -25.36 -6.96
C ASP A 55 15.51 -24.26 -6.88
N ILE A 56 14.62 -24.25 -7.87
CA ILE A 56 13.46 -23.33 -7.93
C ILE A 56 12.20 -24.10 -7.52
N PHE A 57 11.44 -23.55 -6.57
CA PHE A 57 10.24 -24.17 -6.03
C PHE A 57 9.01 -23.34 -6.37
N ILE A 58 8.17 -23.82 -7.29
CA ILE A 58 6.95 -23.15 -7.76
C ILE A 58 5.71 -23.70 -7.04
N ILE A 59 5.10 -22.87 -6.21
CA ILE A 59 3.84 -23.16 -5.53
C ILE A 59 2.68 -22.90 -6.49
N LYS A 60 1.94 -23.96 -6.86
CA LYS A 60 0.77 -23.92 -7.75
C LYS A 60 -0.57 -24.17 -7.04
N HIS A 61 -0.53 -24.43 -5.75
CA HIS A 61 -1.67 -24.80 -4.92
C HIS A 61 -1.71 -23.93 -3.66
N SER A 62 -2.73 -24.09 -2.82
CA SER A 62 -2.78 -23.45 -1.50
C SER A 62 -1.97 -24.27 -0.50
N MET A 63 -0.85 -23.72 -0.07
CA MET A 63 0.10 -24.38 0.82
C MET A 63 0.25 -23.62 2.14
N SER A 64 0.64 -24.34 3.18
CA SER A 64 1.07 -23.77 4.46
C SER A 64 2.43 -24.35 4.85
N ALA A 65 3.02 -23.84 5.92
CA ALA A 65 4.18 -24.49 6.55
C ALA A 65 3.77 -25.20 7.84
N ASN A 66 4.47 -26.29 8.20
CA ASN A 66 4.39 -26.90 9.53
C ASN A 66 5.72 -26.85 10.31
N ALA A 67 6.76 -26.28 9.70
CA ALA A 67 8.03 -25.93 10.33
C ALA A 67 8.67 -24.76 9.57
N GLN A 68 9.75 -24.20 10.12
CA GLN A 68 10.58 -23.27 9.37
C GLN A 68 11.07 -23.94 8.08
N TRP A 69 10.97 -23.21 6.98
CA TRP A 69 11.38 -23.67 5.66
C TRP A 69 12.58 -22.85 5.22
N VAL A 70 13.66 -23.54 4.85
CA VAL A 70 14.90 -22.96 4.37
C VAL A 70 15.08 -23.43 2.93
N VAL A 71 15.14 -22.48 2.00
CA VAL A 71 15.42 -22.72 0.58
C VAL A 71 16.70 -21.97 0.23
N SER A 72 17.76 -22.72 -0.08
CA SER A 72 19.10 -22.16 -0.24
C SER A 72 19.90 -22.83 -1.36
N GLY A 73 21.11 -22.33 -1.59
CA GLY A 73 21.93 -22.65 -2.75
C GLY A 73 21.88 -21.54 -3.79
N THR A 74 22.86 -21.54 -4.70
CA THR A 74 22.98 -20.48 -5.72
C THR A 74 21.80 -20.53 -6.67
N GLY A 75 21.06 -19.41 -6.79
CA GLY A 75 19.88 -19.31 -7.65
C GLY A 75 18.58 -19.86 -7.03
N ALA A 76 18.62 -20.39 -5.81
CA ALA A 76 17.45 -20.94 -5.16
C ALA A 76 16.39 -19.86 -4.87
N LYS A 77 15.13 -20.17 -5.17
CA LYS A 77 14.00 -19.29 -4.87
C LYS A 77 12.68 -20.05 -4.80
N VAL A 78 11.71 -19.42 -4.14
CA VAL A 78 10.32 -19.86 -4.07
C VAL A 78 9.49 -18.91 -4.92
N VAL A 79 8.65 -19.45 -5.80
CA VAL A 79 7.72 -18.67 -6.63
C VAL A 79 6.29 -19.06 -6.25
N ILE A 80 5.48 -18.11 -5.83
CA ILE A 80 4.03 -18.33 -5.71
C ILE A 80 3.40 -17.97 -7.04
N ALA A 81 2.93 -18.99 -7.76
CA ALA A 81 2.30 -18.81 -9.07
C ALA A 81 0.98 -18.04 -8.97
N ALA A 82 0.51 -17.50 -10.10
CA ALA A 82 -0.80 -16.86 -10.18
C ALA A 82 -1.92 -17.77 -9.60
N TYR A 83 -2.77 -17.17 -8.76
CA TYR A 83 -3.89 -17.82 -8.06
C TYR A 83 -3.51 -18.89 -7.02
N ALA A 84 -2.22 -19.15 -6.80
CA ALA A 84 -1.74 -20.00 -5.72
C ALA A 84 -1.57 -19.19 -4.41
N SER A 85 -1.42 -19.90 -3.28
CA SER A 85 -1.21 -19.23 -1.99
C SER A 85 -0.22 -19.96 -1.09
N PHE A 86 0.51 -19.17 -0.30
CA PHE A 86 1.40 -19.67 0.74
C PHE A 86 1.17 -18.92 2.05
N SER A 87 0.83 -19.66 3.11
CA SER A 87 0.76 -19.16 4.49
C SER A 87 1.99 -19.57 5.30
N SER A 88 2.62 -18.62 5.99
CA SER A 88 3.81 -18.87 6.80
C SER A 88 3.54 -19.68 8.08
N SER A 89 2.28 -19.85 8.47
CA SER A 89 1.87 -20.54 9.72
C SER A 89 2.61 -20.08 11.00
N GLY A 90 3.18 -18.88 11.01
CA GLY A 90 3.93 -18.34 12.16
C GLY A 90 5.42 -18.67 12.18
N PHE A 91 6.01 -19.11 11.06
CA PHE A 91 7.45 -19.34 10.93
C PHE A 91 8.15 -18.21 10.15
N ASP A 92 9.38 -17.88 10.54
CA ASP A 92 10.25 -16.93 9.82
C ASP A 92 11.12 -17.69 8.79
N HIS A 93 10.55 -17.90 7.60
CA HIS A 93 11.16 -18.67 6.52
C HIS A 93 12.43 -18.01 5.97
N ASP A 94 13.49 -18.79 5.76
CA ASP A 94 14.71 -18.33 5.06
C ASP A 94 14.62 -18.72 3.59
N ILE A 95 13.91 -17.89 2.82
CA ILE A 95 13.65 -18.09 1.40
C ILE A 95 13.80 -16.77 0.65
N THR A 96 14.21 -16.84 -0.61
CA THR A 96 13.99 -15.77 -1.59
C THR A 96 12.62 -15.96 -2.21
N LEU A 97 11.70 -15.02 -2.00
CA LEU A 97 10.32 -15.15 -2.44
C LEU A 97 10.03 -14.29 -3.67
N ASP A 98 9.54 -14.93 -4.73
CA ASP A 98 8.84 -14.30 -5.84
C ASP A 98 7.33 -14.54 -5.68
N ILE A 99 6.51 -13.54 -6.01
CA ILE A 99 5.06 -13.67 -6.05
C ILE A 99 4.58 -13.16 -7.41
N GLU A 100 4.02 -14.05 -8.21
CA GLU A 100 3.44 -13.66 -9.49
C GLU A 100 2.17 -12.82 -9.29
N ASN A 101 1.71 -12.16 -10.36
CA ASN A 101 0.42 -11.47 -10.37
C ASN A 101 -0.70 -12.43 -9.92
N SER A 102 -1.58 -11.97 -9.04
CA SER A 102 -2.65 -12.77 -8.42
C SER A 102 -2.18 -13.92 -7.52
N GLY A 103 -0.88 -14.16 -7.35
CA GLY A 103 -0.34 -15.03 -6.28
C GLY A 103 -0.51 -14.39 -4.90
N SER A 104 -0.56 -15.19 -3.84
CA SER A 104 -0.82 -14.69 -2.48
C SER A 104 0.14 -15.24 -1.42
N TYR A 105 0.76 -14.37 -0.64
CA TYR A 105 1.51 -14.73 0.57
C TYR A 105 0.82 -14.18 1.81
N THR A 106 0.67 -15.01 2.85
CA THR A 106 0.16 -14.59 4.17
C THR A 106 1.21 -14.82 5.24
N HIS A 107 1.65 -13.72 5.85
CA HIS A 107 2.50 -13.75 7.03
C HIS A 107 1.64 -13.73 8.29
N THR A 108 1.61 -14.83 9.03
CA THR A 108 0.62 -15.02 10.11
C THR A 108 1.07 -14.44 11.47
N VAL A 109 2.29 -14.74 11.92
CA VAL A 109 2.83 -14.31 13.23
C VAL A 109 4.35 -14.11 13.14
N GLY A 110 4.87 -13.22 13.99
CA GLY A 110 6.30 -13.06 14.24
C GLY A 110 7.02 -12.19 13.22
N THR A 111 8.35 -12.16 13.30
CA THR A 111 9.18 -11.40 12.36
C THR A 111 9.24 -12.07 10.99
N SER A 112 9.49 -11.27 9.95
CA SER A 112 9.83 -11.75 8.59
C SER A 112 11.28 -11.38 8.24
N ASN A 113 12.21 -11.61 9.16
CA ASN A 113 13.60 -11.15 9.01
C ASN A 113 14.38 -11.98 8.00
N ASN A 114 14.05 -13.27 7.86
CA ASN A 114 14.75 -14.17 6.95
C ASN A 114 14.09 -14.23 5.56
N LEU A 115 12.89 -13.68 5.42
CA LEU A 115 12.19 -13.58 4.15
C LEU A 115 12.87 -12.55 3.24
N LYS A 116 13.65 -13.03 2.28
CA LYS A 116 14.35 -12.20 1.29
C LYS A 116 13.40 -11.85 0.15
N ASN A 117 13.45 -10.59 -0.26
CA ASN A 117 12.62 -10.07 -1.34
C ASN A 117 13.18 -10.56 -2.69
N GLY A 118 12.36 -11.27 -3.46
CA GLY A 118 12.55 -11.48 -4.89
C GLY A 118 11.72 -10.49 -5.70
N THR A 119 11.04 -10.98 -6.74
CA THR A 119 10.15 -10.18 -7.60
C THR A 119 8.69 -10.34 -7.19
N PHE A 120 8.03 -9.24 -6.87
CA PHE A 120 6.60 -9.21 -6.58
C PHE A 120 5.86 -8.54 -7.74
N GLY A 121 4.92 -9.25 -8.36
CA GLY A 121 4.05 -8.70 -9.38
C GLY A 121 3.22 -7.54 -8.83
N ALA A 122 2.93 -6.53 -9.64
CA ALA A 122 2.18 -5.34 -9.21
C ALA A 122 0.79 -5.68 -8.65
N SER A 123 0.16 -6.78 -9.12
CA SER A 123 -1.11 -7.29 -8.62
C SER A 123 -0.99 -8.57 -7.79
N SER A 124 0.20 -8.87 -7.25
CA SER A 124 0.41 -9.91 -6.24
C SER A 124 -0.25 -9.51 -4.91
N ASN A 125 -0.50 -10.45 -4.00
CA ASN A 125 -1.15 -10.17 -2.72
C ASN A 125 -0.22 -10.55 -1.55
N PHE A 126 0.02 -9.59 -0.65
CA PHE A 126 0.78 -9.82 0.57
C PHE A 126 -0.07 -9.42 1.78
N THR A 127 -0.42 -10.39 2.63
CA THR A 127 -1.20 -10.17 3.85
C THR A 127 -0.32 -10.32 5.08
N ILE A 128 -0.40 -9.37 6.00
CA ILE A 128 0.32 -9.37 7.28
C ILE A 128 -0.70 -9.42 8.41
N LYS A 129 -0.64 -10.48 9.23
CA LYS A 129 -1.50 -10.69 10.40
C LYS A 129 -0.82 -10.43 11.75
N ASP A 130 0.42 -9.96 11.71
CA ASP A 130 1.19 -9.52 12.87
C ASP A 130 2.07 -8.33 12.45
N PRO A 131 1.97 -7.17 13.11
CA PRO A 131 2.72 -5.97 12.72
C PRO A 131 4.24 -6.16 12.72
N THR A 132 4.77 -7.12 13.49
CA THR A 132 6.22 -7.42 13.53
C THR A 132 6.73 -8.06 12.22
N GLY A 133 5.83 -8.58 11.39
CA GLY A 133 6.14 -9.09 10.05
C GLY A 133 6.29 -8.02 8.97
N PHE A 134 5.97 -6.76 9.27
CA PHE A 134 6.05 -5.65 8.32
C PHE A 134 7.49 -5.20 8.05
N LYS A 135 7.78 -4.85 6.78
CA LYS A 135 9.07 -4.29 6.33
C LYS A 135 8.82 -3.17 5.32
N SER A 136 9.40 -1.99 5.55
CA SER A 136 9.14 -0.79 4.73
C SER A 136 9.81 -0.81 3.37
N ASP A 137 10.88 -1.58 3.22
CA ASP A 137 11.70 -1.72 2.01
C ASP A 137 11.23 -2.84 1.07
N ARG A 138 10.12 -3.51 1.37
CA ARG A 138 9.58 -4.60 0.56
C ARG A 138 8.74 -4.06 -0.60
N PRO A 139 8.94 -4.56 -1.84
CA PRO A 139 8.24 -4.06 -3.03
C PRO A 139 6.82 -4.65 -3.13
N TYR A 140 5.92 -4.30 -2.22
CA TYR A 140 4.58 -4.86 -2.18
C TYR A 140 3.82 -4.65 -3.51
N GLY A 141 3.13 -5.69 -3.99
CA GLY A 141 2.04 -5.57 -4.96
C GLY A 141 0.84 -4.93 -4.26
N ASN A 142 -0.20 -5.71 -4.01
CA ASN A 142 -1.21 -5.38 -3.01
C ASN A 142 -0.70 -5.72 -1.61
N LEU A 143 -0.93 -4.83 -0.65
CA LEU A 143 -0.62 -5.04 0.76
C LEU A 143 -1.90 -4.98 1.60
N THR A 144 -2.12 -6.02 2.40
CA THR A 144 -3.18 -6.05 3.42
C THR A 144 -2.56 -6.16 4.80
N LEU A 145 -2.90 -5.20 5.68
CA LEU A 145 -2.60 -5.24 7.11
C LEU A 145 -3.87 -5.69 7.85
N ASP A 146 -3.82 -6.86 8.47
CA ASP A 146 -4.98 -7.53 9.06
C ASP A 146 -4.65 -8.13 10.45
N TYR A 147 -4.45 -7.26 11.42
CA TYR A 147 -4.11 -7.64 12.79
C TYR A 147 -4.91 -6.84 13.81
N PRO A 148 -5.34 -7.47 14.92
CA PRO A 148 -6.29 -6.88 15.88
C PRO A 148 -5.74 -5.68 16.66
N SER A 149 -4.40 -5.59 16.79
CA SER A 149 -3.72 -4.53 17.53
C SER A 149 -2.25 -4.41 17.12
N GLY A 150 -1.62 -3.32 17.57
CA GLY A 150 -0.22 -3.00 17.27
C GLY A 150 -0.09 -2.04 16.09
N THR A 151 1.16 -1.81 15.65
CA THR A 151 1.46 -0.79 14.64
C THR A 151 2.62 -1.26 13.77
N ALA A 152 2.38 -1.32 12.47
CA ALA A 152 3.43 -1.41 11.46
C ALA A 152 4.04 -0.01 11.29
N SER A 153 5.36 0.08 11.24
CA SER A 153 6.06 1.37 11.11
C SER A 153 6.90 1.36 9.84
N ALA A 154 6.55 2.22 8.88
CA ALA A 154 7.41 2.53 7.74
C ALA A 154 8.44 3.59 8.13
N THR A 155 9.68 3.12 8.34
CA THR A 155 10.83 3.94 8.77
C THR A 155 11.71 4.39 7.60
N THR A 156 11.29 4.11 6.37
CA THR A 156 11.88 4.55 5.10
C THR A 156 10.75 4.89 4.15
N ASP A 157 11.08 5.48 2.99
CA ASP A 157 10.13 5.57 1.89
C ASP A 157 9.55 4.17 1.59
N MET A 158 8.24 4.13 1.37
CA MET A 158 7.48 2.91 1.15
C MET A 158 6.65 3.05 -0.12
N THR A 159 6.69 2.02 -0.96
CA THR A 159 5.87 1.92 -2.17
C THR A 159 5.01 0.67 -2.13
N VAL A 160 3.72 0.83 -2.42
CA VAL A 160 2.76 -0.24 -2.69
C VAL A 160 2.37 -0.12 -4.16
N ASN A 161 2.82 -1.08 -4.98
CA ASN A 161 2.60 -1.08 -6.44
C ASN A 161 1.14 -1.33 -6.83
N GLY A 162 0.37 -1.95 -5.95
CA GLY A 162 -1.07 -2.15 -6.05
C GLY A 162 -1.82 -1.41 -4.95
N SER A 163 -2.83 -2.05 -4.38
CA SER A 163 -3.70 -1.46 -3.34
C SER A 163 -3.18 -1.72 -1.92
N LEU A 164 -3.42 -0.76 -1.02
CA LEU A 164 -3.17 -0.88 0.42
C LEU A 164 -4.51 -1.03 1.17
N THR A 165 -4.66 -2.12 1.92
CA THR A 165 -5.86 -2.38 2.73
C THR A 165 -5.51 -2.50 4.21
N LEU A 166 -6.23 -1.79 5.07
CA LEU A 166 -6.12 -1.89 6.53
C LEU A 166 -7.44 -2.36 7.14
N THR A 167 -7.42 -3.55 7.75
CA THR A 167 -8.57 -4.18 8.43
C THR A 167 -8.25 -4.46 9.90
N ASN A 168 -9.28 -4.86 10.65
CA ASN A 168 -9.14 -5.39 12.00
C ASN A 168 -8.43 -4.44 13.00
N ASN A 169 -8.62 -3.12 12.86
CA ASN A 169 -7.93 -2.10 13.67
C ASN A 169 -6.41 -2.05 13.48
N SER A 170 -5.90 -2.62 12.38
CA SER A 170 -4.48 -2.50 12.02
C SER A 170 -4.08 -1.03 11.88
N ARG A 171 -2.84 -0.72 12.29
CA ARG A 171 -2.28 0.63 12.21
C ARG A 171 -1.00 0.61 11.39
N LEU A 172 -0.88 1.55 10.45
CA LEU A 172 0.36 1.83 9.72
C LEU A 172 0.84 3.24 10.06
N THR A 173 2.04 3.36 10.61
CA THR A 173 2.71 4.65 10.80
C THR A 173 3.73 4.85 9.68
N ALA A 174 3.49 5.79 8.78
CA ALA A 174 4.46 6.19 7.77
C ALA A 174 5.27 7.39 8.28
N SER A 175 6.56 7.20 8.55
CA SER A 175 7.48 8.27 8.99
C SER A 175 8.13 9.04 7.82
N TYR A 176 7.98 8.50 6.61
CA TYR A 176 8.54 8.94 5.33
C TYR A 176 7.48 8.77 4.24
N ASN A 177 7.83 9.00 2.98
CA ASN A 177 6.86 8.99 1.88
C ASN A 177 6.16 7.64 1.76
N LEU A 178 4.84 7.67 1.67
CA LEU A 178 3.99 6.52 1.38
C LEU A 178 3.39 6.72 -0.02
N THR A 179 3.80 5.89 -0.97
CA THR A 179 3.24 5.90 -2.32
C THR A 179 2.39 4.65 -2.53
N VAL A 180 1.13 4.84 -2.90
CA VAL A 180 0.21 3.75 -3.25
C VAL A 180 -0.34 3.97 -4.66
N TYR A 181 0.02 3.07 -5.57
CA TYR A 181 -0.39 3.16 -6.97
C TYR A 181 -1.83 2.68 -7.22
N GLY A 182 -2.34 1.78 -6.38
CA GLY A 182 -3.73 1.36 -6.36
C GLY A 182 -4.56 2.11 -5.33
N ASP A 183 -5.61 1.44 -4.85
CA ASP A 183 -6.55 2.01 -3.90
C ASP A 183 -6.00 1.92 -2.48
N ILE A 184 -6.28 2.91 -1.64
CA ILE A 184 -6.17 2.77 -0.19
C ILE A 184 -7.56 2.55 0.40
N THR A 185 -7.71 1.46 1.15
CA THR A 185 -8.97 1.14 1.83
C THR A 185 -8.74 0.87 3.31
N THR A 186 -9.47 1.56 4.20
CA THR A 186 -9.48 1.25 5.62
C THR A 186 -10.90 0.87 6.06
N TYR A 187 -11.08 -0.37 6.53
CA TYR A 187 -12.38 -0.85 7.03
C TYR A 187 -12.56 -0.61 8.54
N SER A 188 -11.44 -0.62 9.27
CA SER A 188 -11.34 -0.25 10.69
C SER A 188 -9.93 0.13 11.10
N GLY A 189 -8.96 0.10 10.18
CA GLY A 189 -7.59 0.45 10.46
C GLY A 189 -7.29 1.95 10.40
N THR A 190 -6.08 2.31 10.82
CA THR A 190 -5.63 3.70 10.91
C THR A 190 -4.33 3.88 10.15
N ILE A 191 -4.27 4.87 9.27
CA ILE A 191 -3.00 5.35 8.70
C ILE A 191 -2.57 6.57 9.52
N ILE A 192 -1.34 6.53 10.02
CA ILE A 192 -0.72 7.60 10.77
C ILE A 192 0.44 8.12 9.95
N SER A 193 0.30 9.31 9.39
CA SER A 193 1.41 9.96 8.71
C SER A 193 2.16 10.82 9.74
N TYR A 194 3.32 10.34 10.15
CA TYR A 194 4.22 10.99 11.11
C TYR A 194 5.55 11.31 10.42
N GLY A 195 6.42 12.12 11.02
CA GLY A 195 7.72 12.45 10.44
C GLY A 195 8.15 13.87 10.74
N ALA A 196 9.44 14.03 11.05
CA ALA A 196 10.09 15.35 11.15
C ALA A 196 10.35 15.97 9.77
N ASN A 197 10.29 15.14 8.72
CA ASN A 197 10.48 15.52 7.33
C ASN A 197 9.13 15.62 6.62
N ASN A 198 9.05 16.35 5.50
CA ASN A 198 7.82 16.49 4.73
C ASN A 198 7.32 15.12 4.26
N THR A 199 6.34 14.55 4.96
CA THR A 199 5.77 13.25 4.61
C THR A 199 4.64 13.45 3.58
N VAL A 200 4.81 12.84 2.40
CA VAL A 200 3.78 12.83 1.36
C VAL A 200 3.13 11.45 1.30
N THR A 201 1.81 11.40 1.45
CA THR A 201 1.01 10.24 1.09
C THR A 201 0.45 10.47 -0.32
N SER A 202 1.05 9.81 -1.31
CA SER A 202 0.61 9.87 -2.71
C SER A 202 -0.31 8.70 -3.03
N VAL A 203 -1.52 8.99 -3.51
CA VAL A 203 -2.53 7.97 -3.85
C VAL A 203 -2.95 8.14 -5.30
N TYR A 204 -2.74 7.10 -6.11
CA TYR A 204 -3.13 7.09 -7.53
C TYR A 204 -4.46 6.36 -7.78
N GLY A 205 -4.94 5.58 -6.80
CA GLY A 205 -6.25 4.94 -6.79
C GLY A 205 -7.32 5.70 -6.01
N ASN A 206 -8.41 5.01 -5.69
CA ASN A 206 -9.44 5.49 -4.78
C ASN A 206 -8.91 5.51 -3.36
N TYR A 207 -9.46 6.39 -2.53
CA TYR A 207 -9.13 6.43 -1.11
C TYR A 207 -10.40 6.32 -0.26
N SER A 208 -10.74 5.10 0.17
CA SER A 208 -11.94 4.84 0.96
C SER A 208 -11.61 4.59 2.42
N ILE A 209 -12.05 5.48 3.31
CA ILE A 209 -11.70 5.48 4.73
C ILE A 209 -12.96 5.38 5.56
N SER A 210 -13.21 4.19 6.13
CA SER A 210 -14.12 4.05 7.26
C SER A 210 -13.41 4.04 8.61
N GLY A 211 -12.08 3.90 8.62
CA GLY A 211 -11.22 4.11 9.79
C GLY A 211 -10.80 5.57 9.98
N GLN A 212 -9.58 5.81 10.45
CA GLN A 212 -9.04 7.14 10.75
C GLN A 212 -7.73 7.44 9.98
N ILE A 213 -7.52 8.71 9.62
CA ILE A 213 -6.17 9.24 9.36
C ILE A 213 -5.79 10.12 10.55
N SER A 214 -4.61 9.90 11.12
CA SER A 214 -4.09 10.74 12.20
C SER A 214 -2.76 11.36 11.80
N TYR A 215 -2.61 12.64 12.13
CA TYR A 215 -1.37 13.37 11.99
C TYR A 215 -0.97 13.88 13.36
N PRO A 216 -0.14 13.19 14.14
CA PRO A 216 0.25 13.68 15.46
C PRO A 216 0.94 15.04 15.30
N ALA A 217 0.70 16.01 16.19
CA ALA A 217 1.38 17.31 16.15
C ALA A 217 2.90 17.11 16.06
N ALA A 218 3.51 17.47 14.92
CA ALA A 218 4.97 17.52 14.78
C ALA A 218 5.37 18.64 13.82
N SER A 219 6.66 18.98 13.83
CA SER A 219 7.25 20.19 13.24
C SER A 219 7.44 20.16 11.70
N GLY A 220 6.54 19.54 10.93
CA GLY A 220 6.72 19.37 9.48
C GLY A 220 5.42 19.52 8.68
N ILE A 221 5.55 19.94 7.41
CA ILE A 221 4.41 20.02 6.49
C ILE A 221 4.07 18.61 5.99
N ARG A 222 2.78 18.26 5.96
CA ARG A 222 2.31 16.94 5.55
C ARG A 222 1.31 17.06 4.44
N TYR A 223 1.39 16.18 3.46
CA TYR A 223 0.51 16.23 2.29
C TYR A 223 -0.21 14.89 2.10
N ILE A 224 -1.51 14.94 1.87
CA ILE A 224 -2.17 13.94 1.01
C ILE A 224 -2.26 14.52 -0.38
N GLU A 225 -1.71 13.81 -1.34
CA GLU A 225 -1.83 14.11 -2.75
C GLU A 225 -2.65 13.02 -3.44
N LEU A 226 -3.75 13.43 -4.05
CA LEU A 226 -4.64 12.55 -4.79
C LEU A 226 -4.41 12.73 -6.29
N TYR A 227 -4.11 11.64 -6.99
CA TYR A 227 -3.79 11.59 -8.42
C TYR A 227 -4.81 10.77 -9.21
N GLY A 228 -4.89 11.02 -10.52
CA GLY A 228 -5.63 10.19 -11.49
C GLY A 228 -7.13 10.50 -11.60
N SER A 229 -7.77 10.09 -12.70
CA SER A 229 -9.17 10.44 -12.97
C SER A 229 -10.20 9.62 -12.19
N SER A 230 -11.31 10.27 -11.81
CA SER A 230 -12.52 9.65 -11.24
C SER A 230 -12.31 8.91 -9.91
N LYS A 231 -11.34 9.33 -9.11
CA LYS A 231 -11.10 8.74 -7.79
C LYS A 231 -12.11 9.23 -6.78
N SER A 232 -12.59 8.35 -5.91
CA SER A 232 -13.45 8.74 -4.79
C SER A 232 -12.59 8.74 -3.53
N PHE A 233 -12.45 9.90 -2.90
CA PHE A 233 -12.09 9.95 -1.49
C PHE A 233 -13.37 9.96 -0.67
N ARG A 234 -13.53 9.00 0.25
CA ARG A 234 -14.67 8.94 1.17
C ARG A 234 -14.14 8.84 2.59
N LEU A 235 -14.35 9.88 3.40
CA LEU A 235 -14.12 9.83 4.84
C LEU A 235 -15.47 9.60 5.51
N SER A 236 -15.68 8.49 6.21
CA SER A 236 -16.96 8.21 6.88
C SER A 236 -16.91 8.19 8.41
N SER A 237 -15.76 8.47 9.01
CA SER A 237 -15.64 8.63 10.46
C SER A 237 -15.14 10.03 10.78
N SER A 238 -15.62 10.62 11.89
CA SER A 238 -15.03 11.84 12.41
C SER A 238 -13.58 11.53 12.77
N SER A 239 -12.64 12.24 12.15
CA SER A 239 -11.30 12.39 12.72
C SER A 239 -11.47 13.12 14.05
N ASN A 240 -11.73 12.38 15.13
CA ASN A 240 -11.96 12.92 16.48
C ASN A 240 -10.63 13.35 17.13
N GLY A 241 -9.74 13.89 16.31
CA GLY A 241 -8.36 14.24 16.61
C GLY A 241 -7.77 14.79 15.32
N ASP A 242 -7.72 16.11 15.25
CA ASP A 242 -6.83 16.93 14.45
C ASP A 242 -6.24 16.31 13.16
N ALA A 243 -6.87 16.57 12.01
CA ALA A 243 -6.18 16.32 10.74
C ALA A 243 -5.15 17.44 10.49
N TYR A 244 -3.93 17.25 11.00
CA TYR A 244 -2.78 18.12 10.73
C TYR A 244 -2.20 17.84 9.33
N GLY A 245 -2.67 18.54 8.30
CA GLY A 245 -2.06 18.39 6.99
C GLY A 245 -2.66 19.25 5.89
N ASN A 246 -1.86 19.39 4.84
CA ASN A 246 -2.27 19.92 3.57
C ASN A 246 -2.95 18.81 2.75
N HIS A 247 -4.03 19.15 2.08
CA HIS A 247 -4.75 18.28 1.17
C HIS A 247 -4.68 18.87 -0.23
N HIS A 248 -4.26 18.09 -1.21
CA HIS A 248 -4.19 18.54 -2.59
C HIS A 248 -4.91 17.55 -3.51
N ILE A 249 -6.04 17.99 -4.06
CA ILE A 249 -6.74 17.28 -5.13
C ILE A 249 -6.10 17.73 -6.43
N ARG A 250 -5.22 16.91 -7.03
CA ARG A 250 -4.49 17.27 -8.25
C ARG A 250 -5.44 17.30 -9.46
N SER A 251 -4.98 17.93 -10.55
CA SER A 251 -5.71 17.96 -11.81
C SER A 251 -6.05 16.55 -12.30
N GLY A 252 -7.28 16.39 -12.80
CA GLY A 252 -7.86 15.09 -13.15
C GLY A 252 -8.48 14.33 -11.98
N ALA A 253 -8.04 14.53 -10.73
CA ALA A 253 -8.58 13.84 -9.56
C ALA A 253 -9.97 14.35 -9.15
N SER A 254 -10.71 13.49 -8.45
CA SER A 254 -11.97 13.86 -7.79
C SER A 254 -11.94 13.49 -6.31
N TYR A 255 -12.75 14.18 -5.52
CA TYR A 255 -12.88 13.98 -4.08
C TYR A 255 -14.35 14.23 -3.72
N THR A 256 -14.99 13.30 -3.00
CA THR A 256 -16.38 13.46 -2.57
C THR A 256 -16.45 13.38 -1.05
N ALA A 257 -16.49 14.53 -0.37
CA ALA A 257 -16.77 14.53 1.05
C ALA A 257 -18.23 14.14 1.29
N ASN A 258 -18.43 13.12 2.11
CA ASN A 258 -19.73 12.75 2.66
C ASN A 258 -19.75 12.73 4.21
N SER A 259 -18.67 13.19 4.82
CA SER A 259 -18.61 13.56 6.23
C SER A 259 -17.74 14.81 6.38
N ASN A 260 -17.80 15.42 7.56
CA ASN A 260 -17.06 16.64 7.86
C ASN A 260 -15.56 16.37 7.81
N THR A 261 -14.82 17.26 7.13
CA THR A 261 -13.37 17.24 7.08
C THR A 261 -12.86 18.46 7.85
N ASN A 262 -12.00 18.26 8.85
CA ASN A 262 -11.45 19.36 9.65
C ASN A 262 -9.96 19.52 9.36
N LEU A 263 -9.57 20.62 8.72
CA LEU A 263 -8.19 21.07 8.56
C LEU A 263 -7.70 21.67 9.87
N ILE A 264 -6.83 20.97 10.58
CA ILE A 264 -6.32 21.43 11.87
C ILE A 264 -4.80 21.61 11.73
N GLY A 265 -4.19 22.55 12.46
CA GLY A 265 -2.74 22.78 12.40
C GLY A 265 -2.31 24.22 12.13
N THR A 266 -0.99 24.43 12.08
CA THR A 266 -0.39 25.74 11.80
C THR A 266 -0.34 25.96 10.29
N SER A 267 -1.31 26.70 9.76
CA SER A 267 -1.45 27.03 8.33
C SER A 267 -1.68 25.85 7.37
N PRO A 268 -2.62 24.90 7.64
CA PRO A 268 -2.94 23.86 6.69
C PRO A 268 -3.62 24.44 5.44
N GLU A 269 -3.33 23.87 4.28
CA GLU A 269 -3.93 24.23 3.00
C GLU A 269 -4.79 23.09 2.44
N PHE A 270 -5.99 23.41 1.98
CA PHE A 270 -6.78 22.51 1.14
C PHE A 270 -6.87 23.09 -0.25
N VAL A 271 -6.17 22.47 -1.19
CA VAL A 271 -6.00 22.94 -2.56
C VAL A 271 -6.74 22.04 -3.53
N VAL A 272 -7.54 22.64 -4.41
CA VAL A 272 -8.36 21.95 -5.41
C VAL A 272 -7.92 22.36 -6.82
N ASP A 273 -7.18 21.48 -7.50
CA ASP A 273 -6.89 21.54 -8.94
C ASP A 273 -7.79 20.59 -9.75
N GLY A 274 -8.36 19.58 -9.09
CA GLY A 274 -9.31 18.62 -9.66
C GLY A 274 -10.77 18.95 -9.30
N VAL A 275 -11.56 17.95 -8.95
CA VAL A 275 -12.98 18.10 -8.57
C VAL A 275 -13.16 17.82 -7.08
N LEU A 276 -13.65 18.80 -6.32
CA LEU A 276 -14.13 18.65 -4.96
C LEU A 276 -15.67 18.67 -4.95
N GLU A 277 -16.30 17.63 -4.40
CA GLU A 277 -17.75 17.56 -4.18
C GLU A 277 -18.07 17.43 -2.69
N LEU A 278 -18.82 18.39 -2.16
CA LEU A 278 -19.27 18.43 -0.75
C LEU A 278 -20.75 18.04 -0.68
N THR A 279 -21.03 16.80 -0.26
CA THR A 279 -22.38 16.21 -0.18
C THR A 279 -22.94 16.15 1.25
N ASN A 280 -24.26 16.01 1.41
CA ASN A 280 -24.91 15.63 2.69
C ASN A 280 -24.56 16.54 3.89
N SER A 281 -24.57 17.86 3.70
CA SER A 281 -24.22 18.84 4.74
C SER A 281 -22.81 18.68 5.32
N CYS A 282 -21.89 18.04 4.59
CA CYS A 282 -20.49 18.01 4.98
C CYS A 282 -19.81 19.37 4.77
N TYR A 283 -18.80 19.67 5.58
CA TYR A 283 -18.01 20.87 5.46
C TYR A 283 -16.52 20.59 5.56
N ILE A 284 -15.72 21.47 4.94
CA ILE A 284 -14.29 21.61 5.19
C ILE A 284 -14.13 22.71 6.24
N SER A 285 -13.67 22.41 7.46
CA SER A 285 -13.37 23.44 8.45
C SER A 285 -11.89 23.66 8.63
N GLY A 286 -11.48 24.81 9.15
CA GLY A 286 -10.13 25.01 9.65
C GLY A 286 -9.98 26.24 10.53
N GLY A 287 -9.13 26.13 11.54
CA GLY A 287 -8.84 27.21 12.48
C GLY A 287 -7.76 28.17 11.99
N GLY A 288 -7.64 29.33 12.65
CA GLY A 288 -6.50 30.24 12.53
C GLY A 288 -6.16 30.66 11.09
N THR A 289 -4.97 30.30 10.63
CA THR A 289 -4.37 30.67 9.33
C THR A 289 -4.64 29.67 8.21
N SER A 290 -5.48 28.67 8.43
CA SER A 290 -5.82 27.67 7.41
C SER A 290 -6.39 28.29 6.13
N THR A 291 -6.01 27.74 4.99
CA THR A 291 -6.40 28.23 3.65
C THR A 291 -7.16 27.16 2.89
N PHE A 292 -8.33 27.53 2.37
CA PHE A 292 -9.04 26.75 1.35
C PHE A 292 -8.86 27.43 0.00
N LYS A 293 -8.38 26.69 -1.01
CA LYS A 293 -8.06 27.23 -2.33
C LYS A 293 -8.65 26.37 -3.44
N VAL A 294 -9.36 27.00 -4.38
CA VAL A 294 -9.74 26.39 -5.66
C VAL A 294 -8.97 27.10 -6.76
N ASN A 295 -8.04 26.39 -7.40
CA ASN A 295 -7.19 26.93 -8.46
C ASN A 295 -7.90 26.92 -9.82
N SER A 296 -7.38 27.69 -10.78
CA SER A 296 -7.84 27.66 -12.17
C SER A 296 -7.87 26.23 -12.72
N GLY A 297 -8.98 25.85 -13.37
CA GLY A 297 -9.23 24.48 -13.84
C GLY A 297 -9.83 23.53 -12.80
N GLY A 298 -9.76 23.86 -11.51
CA GLY A 298 -10.43 23.14 -10.44
C GLY A 298 -11.95 23.29 -10.50
N THR A 299 -12.67 22.35 -9.89
CA THR A 299 -14.14 22.38 -9.78
C THR A 299 -14.55 22.16 -8.34
N LEU A 300 -15.36 23.07 -7.79
CA LEU A 300 -16.01 22.92 -6.49
C LEU A 300 -17.51 22.72 -6.68
N LYS A 301 -18.02 21.57 -6.25
CA LYS A 301 -19.44 21.25 -6.20
C LYS A 301 -19.93 21.25 -4.76
N ILE A 302 -21.02 21.95 -4.48
CA ILE A 302 -21.58 22.05 -3.15
C ILE A 302 -23.06 21.69 -3.19
N SER A 303 -23.43 20.71 -2.36
CA SER A 303 -24.82 20.36 -2.06
C SER A 303 -25.18 20.68 -0.60
N HIS A 304 -24.30 21.37 0.13
CA HIS A 304 -24.55 21.82 1.50
C HIS A 304 -25.61 22.95 1.49
N PRO A 305 -26.68 22.87 2.29
CA PRO A 305 -27.82 23.80 2.22
C PRO A 305 -27.47 25.26 2.51
N SER A 306 -26.48 25.49 3.38
CA SER A 306 -25.99 26.85 3.69
C SER A 306 -24.96 27.40 2.69
N GLY A 307 -24.62 26.67 1.61
CA GLY A 307 -23.60 27.09 0.65
C GLY A 307 -22.25 27.45 1.28
N ILE A 308 -21.59 28.49 0.78
CA ILE A 308 -20.43 29.12 1.42
C ILE A 308 -20.89 30.44 2.02
N VAL A 309 -20.79 30.61 3.35
CA VAL A 309 -21.14 31.87 4.03
C VAL A 309 -19.92 32.74 4.26
N THR A 310 -20.08 34.05 4.46
CA THR A 310 -18.98 35.01 4.57
C THR A 310 -18.11 34.87 5.83
N THR A 311 -18.64 34.36 6.94
CA THR A 311 -18.04 34.48 8.29
C THR A 311 -16.98 33.44 8.63
N GLY A 312 -16.65 32.49 7.75
CA GLY A 312 -15.71 31.41 8.08
C GLY A 312 -16.24 30.37 9.08
N ALA A 313 -17.38 30.62 9.74
CA ALA A 313 -17.89 29.79 10.84
C ALA A 313 -18.91 28.73 10.41
N ASP A 314 -19.68 28.99 9.34
CA ASP A 314 -20.74 28.09 8.86
C ASP A 314 -20.56 27.71 7.37
N GLY A 315 -21.50 26.91 6.86
CA GLY A 315 -21.50 26.48 5.47
C GLY A 315 -20.53 25.33 5.17
N ALA A 316 -20.35 25.11 3.86
CA ALA A 316 -19.55 24.03 3.28
C ALA A 316 -18.04 24.24 3.44
N VAL A 317 -17.60 25.50 3.57
CA VAL A 317 -16.19 25.85 3.76
C VAL A 317 -16.10 26.80 4.96
N ARG A 318 -15.61 26.28 6.08
CA ARG A 318 -15.47 26.94 7.38
C ARG A 318 -14.01 27.27 7.69
N THR A 319 -13.36 27.97 6.78
CA THR A 319 -12.00 28.51 6.94
C THR A 319 -12.03 30.03 6.84
N ILE A 320 -11.08 30.70 7.49
CA ILE A 320 -10.93 32.16 7.43
C ILE A 320 -10.34 32.59 6.07
N ASN A 321 -9.26 31.94 5.63
CA ASN A 321 -8.65 32.23 4.35
C ASN A 321 -9.28 31.36 3.26
N ARG A 322 -9.86 32.01 2.25
CA ARG A 322 -10.48 31.35 1.10
C ARG A 322 -10.04 32.02 -0.19
N ILE A 323 -9.53 31.24 -1.12
CA ILE A 323 -9.03 31.72 -2.41
C ILE A 323 -9.80 31.00 -3.52
N PHE A 324 -10.57 31.77 -4.27
CA PHE A 324 -11.40 31.31 -5.37
C PHE A 324 -10.87 31.92 -6.67
N ASP A 325 -10.17 31.11 -7.47
CA ASP A 325 -9.62 31.57 -8.74
C ASP A 325 -10.73 31.81 -9.78
N THR A 326 -10.61 32.87 -10.58
CA THR A 326 -11.58 33.20 -11.64
C THR A 326 -11.67 32.13 -12.74
N GLY A 327 -10.61 31.32 -12.93
CA GLY A 327 -10.59 30.21 -13.87
C GLY A 327 -11.12 28.89 -13.33
N ALA A 328 -11.64 28.87 -12.09
CA ALA A 328 -12.23 27.68 -11.49
C ALA A 328 -13.74 27.55 -11.82
N ASN A 329 -14.26 26.33 -11.68
CA ASN A 329 -15.67 26.01 -11.87
C ASN A 329 -16.40 25.86 -10.52
N TYR A 330 -17.61 26.42 -10.41
CA TYR A 330 -18.41 26.39 -9.18
C TYR A 330 -19.83 25.91 -9.47
N ASN A 331 -20.18 24.74 -8.93
CA ASN A 331 -21.50 24.16 -9.10
C ASN A 331 -22.22 24.12 -7.75
N TYR A 332 -23.26 24.93 -7.60
CA TYR A 332 -24.14 24.84 -6.45
C TYR A 332 -25.36 24.02 -6.82
N ALA A 333 -25.46 22.80 -6.28
CA ALA A 333 -26.68 22.04 -6.36
C ALA A 333 -27.60 22.57 -5.25
N SER A 334 -28.44 23.56 -5.59
CA SER A 334 -29.56 23.88 -4.71
C SER A 334 -30.42 22.64 -4.64
N ASN A 335 -30.48 21.98 -3.49
CA ASN A 335 -31.57 21.05 -3.20
C ASN A 335 -32.85 21.89 -3.16
N THR A 336 -33.44 22.16 -4.32
CA THR A 336 -34.83 22.57 -4.42
C THR A 336 -35.63 21.36 -3.97
N ALA A 337 -36.02 21.38 -2.70
CA ALA A 337 -37.00 20.47 -2.12
C ALA A 337 -38.34 20.63 -2.84
#